data_AF-A0A9D7LFG7-F1
#
_entry.id   AF-A0A9D7LFG7-F1
#
_cell.length_a   1.000
_cell.length_b   1.000
_cell.length_c   1.000
_cell.angle_alpha   90.00
_cell.angle_beta   90.00
_cell.angle_gamma   90.00
#
_symmetry.space_group_name_H-M   'P 1'
#
loop_
_entity.id
_entity.type
_entity.pdbx_description
1 polymer ?
#
loop_
_entity_poly.entity_id
_entity_poly.type
_entity_poly.pdbx_seq_one_letter_code
_entity_poly.pdbx_strand_id
1 'polypeptide(L)'
;MPDEALERRRRNRTKGILNHRLHRWAQMITDMSVKTVEQLCLACGLCCDGTLFDHVQLGPDDDAKKLKTLGLPVTVSRSQPPVTRFRQPCAALCADRTCRLYADRPRQCRDFECGVYKDAKAGRISFTAALRQVKKARQQADNIRRLLRALGDTEEERPLGERFRRMQRRMESTITDEAANHTFAELGLAVHAFNLLAHKKFYTKADAP
;
A
#
# COMPACT_ATOMS: atom_id res chain seq x y z
N MET A 1 -50.88 -12.53 16.91
CA MET A 1 -49.67 -11.84 17.41
C MET A 1 -48.48 -12.72 17.06
N PRO A 2 -47.59 -12.34 16.12
CA PRO A 2 -46.42 -13.15 15.82
C PRO A 2 -45.47 -13.15 17.02
N ASP A 3 -44.96 -14.34 17.36
CA ASP A 3 -44.09 -14.58 18.52
C ASP A 3 -42.71 -13.91 18.31
N GLU A 4 -42.53 -12.73 18.91
CA GLU A 4 -41.32 -11.90 18.83
C GLU A 4 -40.04 -12.66 19.21
N ALA A 5 -40.14 -13.69 20.06
CA ALA A 5 -39.00 -14.50 20.47
C ALA A 5 -38.48 -15.37 19.32
N LEU A 6 -39.37 -15.87 18.46
CA LEU A 6 -39.01 -16.68 17.30
C LEU A 6 -38.36 -15.81 16.21
N GLU A 7 -38.84 -14.58 16.00
CA GLU A 7 -38.26 -13.63 15.04
C GLU A 7 -36.90 -13.06 15.50
N ARG A 8 -36.70 -12.87 16.81
CA ARG A 8 -35.39 -12.52 17.38
C ARG A 8 -34.38 -13.65 17.19
N ARG A 9 -34.78 -14.92 17.42
CA ARG A 9 -33.91 -16.09 17.18
C ARG A 9 -33.54 -16.24 15.71
N ARG A 10 -34.48 -16.04 14.78
CA ARG A 10 -34.20 -16.04 13.33
C ARG A 10 -33.22 -14.94 12.94
N ARG A 11 -33.44 -13.69 13.37
CA ARG A 11 -32.52 -12.56 13.10
C ARG A 11 -31.11 -12.80 13.64
N ASN A 12 -30.97 -13.36 14.84
CA ASN A 12 -29.65 -13.69 15.41
C ASN A 12 -28.96 -14.85 14.68
N ARG A 13 -29.71 -15.85 14.19
CA ARG A 13 -29.16 -16.93 13.36
C ARG A 13 -28.67 -16.41 12.01
N THR A 14 -29.41 -15.52 11.35
CA THR A 14 -29.01 -14.92 10.07
C THR A 14 -27.82 -13.99 10.24
N LYS A 15 -27.75 -13.20 11.33
CA LYS A 15 -26.56 -12.40 11.67
C LYS A 15 -25.33 -13.26 11.94
N GLY A 16 -25.47 -14.40 12.63
CA GLY A 16 -24.40 -15.36 12.86
C GLY A 16 -23.85 -15.98 11.57
N ILE A 17 -24.73 -16.34 10.62
CA ILE A 17 -24.34 -16.90 9.31
C ILE A 17 -23.68 -15.84 8.41
N LEU A 18 -24.17 -14.60 8.44
CA LEU A 18 -23.58 -13.47 7.69
C LEU A 18 -22.18 -13.12 8.24
N ASN A 19 -22.02 -13.12 9.57
CA ASN A 19 -20.75 -12.85 10.22
C ASN A 19 -19.75 -13.99 9.96
N HIS A 20 -20.20 -15.25 9.97
CA HIS A 20 -19.36 -16.42 9.67
C HIS A 20 -18.96 -16.51 8.18
N ARG A 21 -19.78 -15.99 7.25
CA ARG A 21 -19.43 -15.85 5.83
C ARG A 21 -18.39 -14.76 5.60
N LEU A 22 -18.52 -13.60 6.26
CA LEU A 22 -17.51 -12.52 6.21
C LEU A 22 -16.17 -12.96 6.81
N HIS A 23 -16.19 -13.72 7.92
CA HIS A 23 -14.98 -14.27 8.53
C HIS A 23 -14.35 -15.40 7.68
N ARG A 24 -15.16 -16.27 7.04
CA ARG A 24 -14.64 -17.28 6.09
C ARG A 24 -14.03 -16.64 4.84
N TRP A 25 -14.54 -15.51 4.36
CA TRP A 25 -13.95 -14.78 3.23
C TRP A 25 -12.62 -14.09 3.63
N ALA A 26 -12.55 -13.49 4.83
CA ALA A 26 -11.31 -12.96 5.37
C ALA A 26 -10.25 -14.07 5.61
N GLN A 27 -10.68 -15.26 6.05
CA GLN A 27 -9.81 -16.44 6.19
C GLN A 27 -9.41 -17.08 4.85
N MET A 28 -10.28 -17.11 3.84
CA MET A 28 -9.95 -17.60 2.51
C MET A 28 -8.91 -16.72 1.79
N ILE A 29 -8.92 -15.41 2.03
CA ILE A 29 -7.89 -14.48 1.50
C ILE A 29 -6.56 -14.64 2.23
N THR A 30 -6.55 -15.13 3.49
CA THR A 30 -5.29 -15.43 4.19
C THR A 30 -4.59 -16.70 3.67
N ASP A 31 -5.34 -17.58 2.99
CA ASP A 31 -4.90 -18.87 2.44
C ASP A 31 -4.84 -18.89 0.89
N MET A 32 -4.63 -17.72 0.27
CA MET A 32 -4.23 -17.70 -1.14
C MET A 32 -2.78 -18.18 -1.25
N SER A 33 -2.60 -19.41 -1.72
CA SER A 33 -1.31 -19.89 -2.23
C SER A 33 -0.92 -19.01 -3.41
N VAL A 34 -0.06 -18.02 -3.16
CA VAL A 34 0.59 -17.24 -4.21
C VAL A 34 1.51 -18.18 -4.98
N LYS A 35 1.32 -18.26 -6.30
CA LYS A 35 2.08 -19.13 -7.22
C LYS A 35 2.75 -18.36 -8.35
N THR A 36 2.42 -17.08 -8.53
CA THR A 36 3.04 -16.22 -9.52
C THR A 36 3.46 -14.88 -8.89
N VAL A 37 4.35 -14.18 -9.59
CA VAL A 37 4.84 -12.87 -9.14
C VAL A 37 3.79 -11.76 -9.30
N GLU A 38 2.85 -11.91 -10.23
CA GLU A 38 1.69 -11.03 -10.37
C GLU A 38 0.74 -11.16 -9.17
N GLN A 39 0.46 -12.41 -8.76
CA GLN A 39 -0.33 -12.67 -7.55
C GLN A 39 0.35 -12.10 -6.29
N LEU A 40 1.69 -12.14 -6.24
CA LEU A 40 2.45 -11.51 -5.16
C LEU A 40 2.26 -9.99 -5.14
N CYS A 41 2.31 -9.33 -6.30
CA CYS A 41 2.05 -7.88 -6.41
C CYS A 41 0.64 -7.51 -5.97
N LEU A 42 -0.36 -8.28 -6.40
CA LEU A 42 -1.78 -8.12 -5.99
C LEU A 42 -1.98 -8.38 -4.49
N ALA A 43 -1.13 -9.19 -3.85
CA ALA A 43 -1.12 -9.36 -2.40
C ALA A 43 -0.34 -8.24 -1.66
N CYS A 44 0.51 -7.49 -2.36
CA CYS A 44 1.45 -6.54 -1.77
C CYS A 44 0.93 -5.08 -1.80
N GLY A 45 0.80 -4.50 -3.00
CA GLY A 45 0.32 -3.12 -3.19
C GLY A 45 1.24 -1.97 -2.73
N LEU A 46 2.37 -2.24 -2.06
CA LEU A 46 3.22 -1.19 -1.43
C LEU A 46 3.82 -0.14 -2.39
N CYS A 47 3.95 -0.49 -3.67
CA CYS A 47 4.37 0.46 -4.70
C CYS A 47 3.21 1.39 -5.13
N CYS A 48 1.98 0.87 -5.07
CA CYS A 48 0.76 1.53 -5.54
C CYS A 48 0.01 2.30 -4.44
N ASP A 49 0.31 2.04 -3.17
CA ASP A 49 -0.36 2.67 -2.02
C ASP A 49 0.43 3.84 -1.44
N GLY A 50 1.48 4.28 -2.14
CA GLY A 50 2.34 5.39 -1.71
C GLY A 50 3.34 5.04 -0.61
N THR A 51 3.49 3.76 -0.23
CA THR A 51 4.46 3.38 0.81
C THR A 51 5.89 3.48 0.30
N LEU A 52 6.19 2.85 -0.85
CA LEU A 52 7.56 2.75 -1.38
C LEU A 52 7.90 3.90 -2.34
N PHE A 53 6.92 4.41 -3.07
CA PHE A 53 7.13 5.42 -4.10
C PHE A 53 6.09 6.53 -3.95
N ASP A 54 6.49 7.75 -4.29
CA ASP A 54 5.64 8.94 -4.22
C ASP A 54 4.98 9.31 -5.55
N HIS A 55 5.48 8.80 -6.67
CA HIS A 55 4.92 9.02 -7.99
C HIS A 55 5.31 7.93 -8.99
N VAL A 56 4.61 7.92 -10.13
CA VAL A 56 4.95 7.17 -11.34
C VAL A 56 5.19 8.18 -12.45
N GLN A 57 6.37 8.10 -13.06
CA GLN A 57 6.75 8.84 -14.24
C GLN A 57 6.26 8.11 -15.50
N LEU A 58 5.68 8.88 -16.41
CA LEU A 58 5.29 8.39 -17.73
C LEU A 58 6.49 8.48 -18.69
N GLY A 59 6.71 7.41 -19.43
CA GLY A 59 7.67 7.37 -20.52
C GLY A 59 7.13 8.00 -21.81
N PRO A 60 7.97 8.13 -22.85
CA PRO A 60 7.56 8.65 -24.15
C PRO A 60 6.42 7.86 -24.80
N ASP A 61 6.37 6.54 -24.55
CA ASP A 61 5.39 5.62 -25.14
C ASP A 61 4.08 5.52 -24.34
N ASP A 62 3.98 6.23 -23.20
CA ASP A 62 2.78 6.21 -22.38
C ASP A 62 1.74 7.23 -22.88
N ASP A 63 0.51 6.78 -23.13
CA ASP A 63 -0.59 7.66 -23.52
C ASP A 63 -1.15 8.42 -22.30
N ALA A 64 -0.52 9.56 -22.00
CA ALA A 64 -0.91 10.44 -20.90
C ALA A 64 -2.37 10.93 -21.02
N LYS A 65 -2.89 11.12 -22.24
CA LYS A 65 -4.28 11.58 -22.45
C LYS A 65 -5.26 10.48 -22.09
N LYS A 66 -5.04 9.27 -22.59
CA LYS A 66 -5.85 8.09 -22.24
C LYS A 66 -5.84 7.83 -20.74
N LEU A 67 -4.68 7.89 -20.08
CA LEU A 67 -4.57 7.70 -18.63
C LEU A 67 -5.35 8.75 -17.82
N LYS A 68 -5.40 10.01 -18.28
CA LYS A 68 -6.27 11.04 -17.69
C LYS A 68 -7.74 10.71 -17.84
N THR A 69 -8.17 10.31 -19.04
CA THR A 69 -9.57 9.90 -19.30
C THR A 69 -9.98 8.70 -18.43
N LEU A 70 -9.04 7.80 -18.13
CA LEU A 70 -9.22 6.67 -17.22
C LEU A 70 -9.18 7.04 -15.73
N GLY A 71 -9.03 8.33 -15.40
CA GLY A 71 -9.13 8.86 -14.05
C GLY A 71 -7.82 8.89 -13.26
N LEU A 72 -6.65 8.79 -13.91
CA LEU A 72 -5.37 9.08 -13.25
C LEU A 72 -5.09 10.60 -13.25
N PRO A 73 -4.67 11.18 -12.11
CA PRO A 73 -4.35 12.60 -12.00
C PRO A 73 -2.96 12.89 -12.58
N VAL A 74 -2.82 12.77 -13.90
CA VAL A 74 -1.55 13.01 -14.60
C VAL A 74 -1.24 14.50 -14.66
N THR A 75 -0.03 14.87 -14.23
CA THR A 75 0.50 16.23 -14.18
C THR A 75 1.83 16.29 -14.92
N VAL A 76 2.23 17.49 -15.36
CA VAL A 76 3.55 17.75 -15.95
C VAL A 76 4.30 18.67 -15.00
N SER A 77 5.50 18.29 -14.58
CA SER A 77 6.35 19.14 -13.75
C SER A 77 6.86 20.34 -14.53
N ARG A 78 7.22 21.41 -13.80
CA ARG A 78 7.92 22.58 -14.35
C ARG A 78 9.45 22.42 -14.38
N SER A 79 9.95 21.18 -14.23
CA SER A 79 11.39 20.91 -14.30
C SER A 79 11.91 21.03 -15.72
N GLN A 80 13.23 21.13 -15.87
CA GLN A 80 13.91 21.08 -17.16
C GLN A 80 14.84 19.86 -17.16
N PRO A 81 14.54 18.78 -17.90
CA PRO A 81 13.37 18.59 -18.76
C PRO A 81 12.05 18.38 -17.98
N PRO A 82 10.88 18.64 -18.58
CA PRO A 82 9.58 18.40 -17.96
C PRO A 82 9.34 16.89 -17.77
N VAL A 83 8.73 16.54 -16.64
CA VAL A 83 8.42 15.16 -16.28
C VAL A 83 6.91 15.01 -16.18
N THR A 84 6.34 14.15 -17.03
CA THR A 84 4.93 13.75 -16.95
C THR A 84 4.79 12.64 -15.92
N ARG A 85 3.87 12.78 -14.96
CA ARG A 85 3.72 11.83 -13.84
C ARG A 85 2.35 11.89 -13.19
N PHE A 86 2.00 10.87 -12.41
CA PHE A 86 0.92 10.94 -11.41
C PHE A 86 1.46 10.54 -10.03
N ARG A 87 0.82 11.05 -8.97
CA ARG A 87 1.22 10.78 -7.58
C ARG A 87 0.73 9.41 -7.11
N GLN A 88 1.46 8.85 -6.16
CA GLN A 88 0.99 7.76 -5.31
C GLN A 88 0.42 8.36 -4.01
N PRO A 89 -0.55 7.72 -3.33
CA PRO A 89 -1.24 6.47 -3.70
C PRO A 89 -1.96 6.57 -5.04
N CYS A 90 -1.89 5.51 -5.83
CA CYS A 90 -2.42 5.48 -7.18
C CYS A 90 -3.95 5.52 -7.13
N ALA A 91 -4.55 6.47 -7.83
CA ALA A 91 -6.01 6.57 -7.91
C ALA A 91 -6.65 5.28 -8.43
N ALA A 92 -5.96 4.47 -9.24
CA ALA A 92 -6.44 3.19 -9.78
C ALA A 92 -6.30 1.98 -8.85
N LEU A 93 -5.69 2.13 -7.67
CA LEU A 93 -5.60 1.07 -6.68
C LEU A 93 -6.96 0.85 -6.01
N CYS A 94 -7.45 -0.40 -6.04
CA CYS A 94 -8.70 -0.79 -5.40
C CYS A 94 -8.47 -1.29 -3.97
N ALA A 95 -9.55 -1.38 -3.17
CA ALA A 95 -9.48 -1.80 -1.77
C ALA A 95 -8.90 -3.22 -1.58
N ASP A 96 -9.09 -4.11 -2.55
CA ASP A 96 -8.53 -5.47 -2.58
C ASP A 96 -7.08 -5.53 -3.10
N ARG A 97 -6.49 -4.37 -3.42
CA ARG A 97 -5.18 -4.11 -4.05
C ARG A 97 -5.09 -4.45 -5.54
N THR A 98 -6.20 -4.75 -6.19
CA THR A 98 -6.23 -4.85 -7.65
C THR A 98 -6.10 -3.47 -8.30
N CYS A 99 -5.60 -3.43 -9.54
CA CYS A 99 -5.55 -2.21 -10.34
C CYS A 99 -6.72 -2.20 -11.30
N ARG A 100 -7.61 -1.20 -11.22
CA ARG A 100 -8.74 -1.09 -12.17
C ARG A 100 -8.30 -0.78 -13.61
N LEU A 101 -7.06 -0.33 -13.80
CA LEU A 101 -6.45 -0.01 -15.09
C LEU A 101 -5.35 -1.01 -15.46
N TYR A 102 -5.47 -2.28 -15.06
CA TYR A 102 -4.37 -3.26 -15.18
C TYR A 102 -3.86 -3.44 -16.62
N ALA A 103 -4.76 -3.46 -17.61
CA ALA A 103 -4.44 -3.58 -19.03
C ALA A 103 -3.80 -2.31 -19.60
N ASP A 104 -4.16 -1.15 -19.06
CA ASP A 104 -3.70 0.17 -19.49
C ASP A 104 -2.57 0.73 -18.62
N ARG A 105 -1.91 -0.12 -17.81
CA ARG A 105 -0.83 0.33 -16.93
C ARG A 105 0.25 1.05 -17.74
N PRO A 106 0.78 2.19 -17.26
CA PRO A 106 1.91 2.82 -17.91
C PRO A 106 3.15 1.92 -17.82
N ARG A 107 4.14 2.18 -18.67
CA ARG A 107 5.36 1.40 -18.80
C ARG A 107 6.06 1.17 -17.47
N GLN A 108 6.28 2.22 -16.67
CA GLN A 108 6.94 2.06 -15.36
C GLN A 108 6.16 1.11 -14.42
N CYS A 109 4.82 1.11 -14.45
CA CYS A 109 4.03 0.18 -13.66
C CYS A 109 4.05 -1.26 -14.18
N ARG A 110 4.39 -1.48 -15.46
CA ARG A 110 4.54 -2.81 -16.07
C ARG A 110 5.94 -3.37 -15.85
N ASP A 111 6.95 -2.55 -16.04
CA ASP A 111 8.35 -2.96 -16.08
C ASP A 111 8.99 -3.03 -14.69
N PHE A 112 8.44 -2.31 -13.69
CA PHE A 112 9.05 -2.27 -12.37
C PHE A 112 8.92 -3.61 -11.61
N GLU A 113 10.07 -4.16 -11.22
CA GLU A 113 10.19 -5.39 -10.43
C GLU A 113 10.95 -5.07 -9.13
N CYS A 114 10.28 -5.10 -7.97
CA CYS A 114 10.96 -4.88 -6.68
C CYS A 114 11.88 -6.06 -6.31
N GLY A 115 12.76 -5.90 -5.32
CA GLY A 115 13.71 -6.95 -4.90
C GLY A 115 13.03 -8.28 -4.56
N VAL A 116 11.91 -8.25 -3.81
CA VAL A 116 11.12 -9.45 -3.48
C VAL A 116 10.56 -10.11 -4.75
N TYR A 117 10.07 -9.31 -5.70
CA TYR A 117 9.58 -9.79 -6.98
C TYR A 117 10.71 -10.47 -7.76
N LYS A 118 11.86 -9.80 -7.92
CA LYS A 118 13.03 -10.34 -8.63
C LYS A 118 13.50 -11.66 -8.00
N ASP A 119 13.58 -11.72 -6.68
CA ASP A 119 14.00 -12.93 -5.96
C ASP A 119 13.02 -14.09 -6.14
N ALA A 120 11.71 -13.83 -6.10
CA ALA A 120 10.69 -14.84 -6.33
C ALA A 120 10.68 -15.31 -7.80
N LYS A 121 10.76 -14.38 -8.76
CA LYS A 121 10.83 -14.68 -10.20
C LYS A 121 12.02 -15.55 -10.55
N ALA A 122 13.17 -15.27 -9.94
CA ALA A 122 14.41 -16.02 -10.16
C ALA A 122 14.50 -17.30 -9.31
N GLY A 123 13.47 -17.65 -8.52
CA GLY A 123 13.48 -18.84 -7.67
C GLY A 123 14.44 -18.77 -6.46
N ARG A 124 15.04 -17.60 -6.17
CA ARG A 124 15.93 -17.41 -5.01
C ARG A 124 15.20 -17.50 -3.67
N ILE A 125 13.90 -17.21 -3.68
CA ILE A 125 12.99 -17.43 -2.56
C ILE A 125 11.70 -18.08 -3.05
N SER A 126 11.07 -18.91 -2.22
CA SER A 126 9.74 -19.46 -2.53
C SER A 126 8.66 -18.37 -2.48
N PHE A 127 7.55 -18.58 -3.20
CA PHE A 127 6.40 -17.66 -3.12
C PHE A 127 5.83 -17.55 -1.70
N THR A 128 5.86 -18.61 -0.91
CA THR A 128 5.50 -18.55 0.52
C THR A 128 6.43 -17.64 1.30
N ALA A 129 7.74 -17.71 1.06
CA ALA A 129 8.71 -16.81 1.69
C ALA A 129 8.53 -15.35 1.23
N ALA A 130 8.29 -15.13 -0.05
CA ALA A 130 8.00 -13.82 -0.61
C ALA A 130 6.71 -13.21 -0.02
N LEU A 131 5.64 -14.02 0.09
CA LEU A 131 4.37 -13.60 0.68
C LEU A 131 4.54 -13.18 2.15
N ARG A 132 5.38 -13.89 2.92
CA ARG A 132 5.71 -13.48 4.30
C ARG A 132 6.41 -12.13 4.34
N GLN A 133 7.35 -11.87 3.41
CA GLN A 133 8.06 -10.59 3.36
C GLN A 133 7.12 -9.43 3.05
N VAL A 134 6.23 -9.57 2.06
CA VAL A 134 5.26 -8.51 1.74
C VAL A 134 4.22 -8.32 2.84
N LYS A 135 3.75 -9.40 3.49
CA LYS A 135 2.85 -9.29 4.66
C LYS A 135 3.52 -8.53 5.81
N LYS A 136 4.79 -8.83 6.12
CA LYS A 136 5.55 -8.13 7.16
C LYS A 136 5.70 -6.64 6.84
N ALA A 137 6.09 -6.30 5.61
CA ALA A 137 6.27 -4.92 5.19
C ALA A 137 4.95 -4.13 5.25
N ARG A 138 3.83 -4.75 4.84
CA ARG A 138 2.50 -4.16 4.98
C ARG A 138 2.13 -3.88 6.44
N GLN A 139 2.36 -4.84 7.34
CA GLN A 139 2.09 -4.65 8.77
C GLN A 139 2.90 -3.47 9.35
N GLN A 140 4.15 -3.31 8.94
CA GLN A 140 4.96 -2.15 9.35
C GLN A 140 4.42 -0.84 8.78
N ALA A 141 4.05 -0.80 7.49
CA ALA A 141 3.44 0.38 6.87
C ALA A 141 2.11 0.75 7.52
N ASP A 142 1.27 -0.22 7.84
CA ASP A 142 -0.02 -0.01 8.52
C ASP A 142 0.18 0.52 9.94
N ASN A 143 1.22 0.07 10.65
CA ASN A 143 1.58 0.63 11.95
C ASN A 143 2.02 2.11 11.84
N ILE A 144 2.83 2.45 10.83
CA ILE A 144 3.23 3.85 10.56
C ILE A 144 2.00 4.71 10.28
N ARG A 145 1.06 4.24 9.43
CA ARG A 145 -0.20 4.95 9.15
C ARG A 145 -1.02 5.16 10.43
N ARG A 146 -1.12 4.15 11.28
CA ARG A 146 -1.83 4.26 12.57
C ARG A 146 -1.20 5.31 13.47
N LEU A 147 0.12 5.33 13.60
CA LEU A 147 0.85 6.32 14.40
C LEU A 147 0.71 7.73 13.85
N LEU A 148 0.75 7.90 12.52
CA LEU A 148 0.46 9.18 11.86
C LEU A 148 -0.95 9.69 12.19
N ARG A 149 -1.97 8.83 12.11
CA ARG A 149 -3.35 9.17 12.51
C ARG A 149 -3.46 9.53 13.98
N ALA A 150 -2.75 8.81 14.85
CA ALA A 150 -2.72 9.10 16.29
C ALA A 150 -2.14 10.49 16.59
N LEU A 151 -1.20 10.94 15.74
CA LEU A 151 -0.70 12.31 15.74
C LEU A 151 -1.60 13.29 14.94
N GLY A 152 -2.78 12.88 14.48
CA GLY A 152 -3.73 13.76 13.79
C GLY A 152 -3.40 14.06 12.31
N ASP A 153 -2.55 13.27 11.65
CA ASP A 153 -2.40 13.33 10.20
C ASP A 153 -3.59 12.63 9.50
N THR A 154 -4.33 13.39 8.71
CA THR A 154 -5.55 12.93 7.99
C THR A 154 -5.38 12.85 6.47
N GLU A 155 -4.23 13.29 5.94
CA GLU A 155 -3.96 13.40 4.50
C GLU A 155 -3.45 12.06 3.93
N GLU A 156 -4.33 11.06 3.92
CA GLU A 156 -4.02 9.69 3.50
C GLU A 156 -3.78 9.54 1.99
N GLU A 157 -4.19 10.52 1.20
CA GLU A 157 -3.90 10.66 -0.23
C GLU A 157 -2.45 11.09 -0.52
N ARG A 158 -1.65 11.37 0.51
CA ARG A 158 -0.21 11.64 0.36
C ARG A 158 0.63 10.37 0.51
N PRO A 159 1.78 10.29 -0.19
CA PRO A 159 2.76 9.22 0.02
C PRO A 159 3.19 9.11 1.50
N LEU A 160 3.43 7.90 1.98
CA LEU A 160 3.73 7.65 3.39
C LEU A 160 4.97 8.44 3.88
N GLY A 161 6.02 8.48 3.07
CA GLY A 161 7.22 9.25 3.37
C GLY A 161 7.02 10.77 3.35
N GLU A 162 6.03 11.28 2.61
CA GLU A 162 5.65 12.70 2.66
C GLU A 162 4.89 13.02 3.94
N ARG A 163 3.94 12.17 4.33
CA ARG A 163 3.18 12.29 5.59
C ARG A 163 4.13 12.32 6.79
N PHE A 164 5.09 11.40 6.85
CA PHE A 164 6.12 11.39 7.89
C PHE A 164 6.94 12.69 7.95
N ARG A 165 7.47 13.16 6.81
CA ARG A 165 8.26 14.41 6.78
C ARG A 165 7.47 15.64 7.20
N ARG A 166 6.18 15.70 6.88
CA ARG A 166 5.29 16.78 7.32
C ARG A 166 5.01 16.71 8.81
N MET A 167 4.75 15.51 9.32
CA MET A 167 4.60 15.26 10.75
C MET A 167 5.86 15.69 11.52
N GLN A 168 7.04 15.26 11.06
CA GLN A 168 8.31 15.64 11.66
C GLN A 168 8.46 17.17 11.78
N ARG A 169 8.25 17.93 10.69
CA ARG A 169 8.32 19.40 10.73
C ARG A 169 7.33 20.02 11.71
N ARG A 170 6.12 19.46 11.83
CA ARG A 170 5.10 19.94 12.78
C ARG A 170 5.54 19.69 14.23
N MET A 171 6.10 18.52 14.52
CA MET A 171 6.59 18.18 15.86
C MET A 171 7.80 19.04 16.26
N GLU A 172 8.67 19.39 15.30
CA GLU A 172 9.81 20.30 15.53
C GLU A 172 9.39 21.76 15.79
N SER A 173 8.20 22.17 15.36
CA SER A 173 7.75 23.58 15.43
C SER A 173 6.66 23.86 16.46
N THR A 174 6.14 22.82 17.14
CA THR A 174 4.99 22.94 18.06
C THR A 174 5.37 22.43 19.45
N ILE A 175 4.92 23.13 20.50
CA ILE A 175 4.97 22.58 21.85
C ILE A 175 3.95 21.44 21.92
N THR A 176 4.43 20.23 22.14
CA THR A 176 3.62 19.01 22.16
C THR A 176 3.64 18.41 23.55
N ASP A 177 2.54 17.75 23.93
CA ASP A 177 2.46 17.05 25.20
C ASP A 177 3.33 15.77 25.20
N GLU A 178 3.52 15.19 26.39
CA GLU A 178 4.34 14.00 26.58
C GLU A 178 3.83 12.80 25.75
N ALA A 179 2.51 12.63 25.64
CA ALA A 179 1.90 11.53 24.91
C ALA A 179 2.16 11.63 23.39
N ALA A 180 2.07 12.84 22.84
CA ALA A 180 2.41 13.13 21.45
C ALA A 180 3.90 12.91 21.17
N ASN A 181 4.78 13.32 22.09
CA ASN A 181 6.21 13.07 21.99
C ASN A 181 6.55 11.57 21.99
N HIS A 182 5.95 10.80 22.90
CA HIS A 182 6.10 9.35 22.94
C HIS A 182 5.62 8.69 21.64
N THR A 183 4.44 9.06 21.16
CA THR A 183 3.88 8.55 19.90
C THR A 183 4.78 8.89 18.70
N PHE A 184 5.39 10.08 18.70
CA PHE A 184 6.32 10.48 17.65
C PHE A 184 7.65 9.70 17.70
N ALA A 185 8.17 9.41 18.89
CA ALA A 185 9.32 8.53 19.05
C ALA A 185 9.03 7.11 18.51
N GLU A 186 7.86 6.55 18.82
CA GLU A 186 7.41 5.26 18.25
C GLU A 186 7.32 5.32 16.72
N LEU A 187 6.77 6.42 16.17
CA LEU A 187 6.67 6.63 14.73
C LEU A 187 8.05 6.65 14.08
N GLY A 188 9.02 7.37 14.66
CA GLY A 188 10.40 7.43 14.17
C GLY A 188 11.05 6.05 14.11
N LEU A 189 10.91 5.25 15.17
CA LEU A 189 11.42 3.87 15.21
C LEU A 189 10.73 2.98 14.18
N ALA A 190 9.41 3.07 14.04
CA ALA A 190 8.64 2.30 13.06
C ALA A 190 9.06 2.63 11.62
N VAL A 191 9.25 3.91 11.29
CA VAL A 191 9.73 4.37 9.99
C VAL A 191 11.14 3.89 9.73
N HIS A 192 12.05 4.00 10.70
CA HIS A 192 13.41 3.51 10.57
C HIS A 192 13.45 1.99 10.31
N ALA A 193 12.72 1.21 11.10
CA ALA A 193 12.63 -0.24 10.94
C ALA A 193 12.04 -0.64 9.58
N PHE A 194 11.03 0.09 9.09
CA PHE A 194 10.48 -0.11 7.75
C PHE A 194 11.51 0.21 6.67
N ASN A 195 12.21 1.35 6.76
CA ASN A 195 13.21 1.75 5.77
C ASN A 195 14.34 0.71 5.65
N LEU A 196 14.82 0.16 6.78
CA LEU A 196 15.80 -0.93 6.75
C LEU A 196 15.27 -2.17 6.01
N LEU A 197 14.01 -2.55 6.24
CA LEU A 197 13.38 -3.66 5.51
C LEU A 197 13.24 -3.33 4.01
N ALA A 198 12.74 -2.14 3.68
CA ALA A 198 12.53 -1.67 2.32
C ALA A 198 13.84 -1.66 1.53
N HIS A 199 14.92 -1.09 2.06
CA HIS A 199 16.24 -1.11 1.44
C HIS A 199 16.81 -2.51 1.27
N LYS A 200 16.60 -3.39 2.27
CA LYS A 200 17.14 -4.75 2.22
C LYS A 200 16.41 -5.65 1.22
N LYS A 201 15.11 -5.45 1.02
CA LYS A 201 14.23 -6.42 0.34
C LYS A 201 13.46 -5.89 -0.85
N PHE A 202 13.12 -4.60 -0.89
CA PHE A 202 12.20 -4.05 -1.89
C PHE A 202 12.90 -3.17 -2.91
N TYR A 203 13.77 -2.25 -2.46
CA TYR A 203 14.53 -1.45 -3.40
C TYR A 203 15.58 -2.33 -4.07
N THR A 204 15.52 -2.34 -5.39
CA THR A 204 16.48 -3.08 -6.22
C THR A 204 17.86 -2.47 -6.02
N LYS A 205 18.82 -3.31 -5.62
CA LYS A 205 20.23 -2.97 -5.81
C LYS A 205 20.46 -2.93 -7.33
N ALA A 206 21.31 -2.01 -7.79
CA ALA A 206 21.80 -2.09 -9.15
C ALA A 206 22.38 -3.49 -9.37
N ASP A 207 22.00 -4.15 -10.46
CA ASP A 207 22.65 -5.40 -10.84
C ASP A 207 24.13 -5.03 -11.06
N ALA A 208 25.04 -5.73 -10.36
CA ALA A 208 26.47 -5.53 -10.59
C ALA A 208 26.76 -5.85 -12.08
N PRO A 209 27.56 -5.02 -12.77
CA PRO A 209 27.85 -5.21 -14.19
C PRO A 209 28.51 -6.56 -14.48
#